data_AF-A0A7X8ZEP0-F1
#
_entry.id   AF-A0A7X8ZEP0-F1
#
_cell.length_a   1.000
_cell.length_b   1.000
_cell.length_c   1.000
_cell.angle_alpha   90.00
_cell.angle_beta   90.00
_cell.angle_gamma   90.00
#
_symmetry.space_group_name_H-M   'P 1'
#
loop_
_entity.id
_entity.type
_entity.pdbx_description
1 polymer ?
#
loop_
_entity_poly.entity_id
_entity_poly.type
_entity_poly.pdbx_seq_one_letter_code
_entity_poly.pdbx_strand_id
1 'polypeptide(L)'
;FADIDELNNRIHQVLEDPAVVGVVVTHGTDSMEETAIAVDTFHTDHRPVIITGAQKPFDHSEADGPGNLFEACIIASDASARNIGVLVVFGHAVIPARGCTKWHTSDELAFATNGPEEPERPDPLKLTQLGETSVEVISAYPGATGAAVEAALAAGAQGLVVEAMGSGNVGSAMGAALGKALDSGVPVVITTRVPRGDVAGAYGGAGGGATLAAKGAIGSRYFRAGQSRVLLAVAIATGQHPATLF
;
A
#
# COMPACT_ATOMS: atom_id res chain seq x y z
N PHE A 1 -6.09 -0.42 12.16
CA PHE A 1 -6.43 0.40 10.99
C PHE A 1 -7.60 1.37 11.26
N ALA A 2 -7.86 1.77 12.51
CA ALA A 2 -9.07 2.52 12.87
C ALA A 2 -9.25 3.85 12.09
N ASP A 3 -8.19 4.65 11.96
CA ASP A 3 -8.26 5.93 11.23
C ASP A 3 -8.57 5.75 9.74
N ILE A 4 -8.04 4.68 9.12
CA ILE A 4 -8.34 4.32 7.73
C ILE A 4 -9.79 3.87 7.58
N ASP A 5 -10.31 3.12 8.55
CA ASP A 5 -11.72 2.70 8.56
C ASP A 5 -12.67 3.90 8.70
N GLU A 6 -12.36 4.83 9.60
CA GLU A 6 -13.11 6.08 9.77
C GLU A 6 -13.12 6.89 8.47
N LEU A 7 -11.95 7.08 7.86
CA LEU A 7 -11.83 7.82 6.61
C LEU A 7 -12.63 7.16 5.47
N ASN A 8 -12.50 5.84 5.29
CA ASN A 8 -13.26 5.12 4.28
C ASN A 8 -14.78 5.27 4.46
N ASN A 9 -15.27 5.10 5.69
CA ASN A 9 -16.68 5.31 6.01
C ASN A 9 -17.12 6.73 5.67
N ARG A 10 -16.30 7.73 6.01
CA ARG A 10 -16.61 9.14 5.74
C ARG A 10 -16.66 9.47 4.26
N ILE A 11 -15.72 8.94 3.46
CA ILE A 11 -15.70 9.15 2.01
C ILE A 11 -16.97 8.58 1.37
N HIS A 12 -17.34 7.35 1.72
CA HIS A 12 -18.57 6.72 1.22
C HIS A 12 -19.81 7.52 1.60
N GLN A 13 -19.90 7.98 2.86
CA GLN A 13 -21.01 8.82 3.33
C GLN A 13 -21.11 10.15 2.56
N VAL A 14 -19.98 10.83 2.31
CA VAL A 14 -19.98 12.10 1.56
C VAL A 14 -20.44 11.89 0.12
N LEU A 15 -20.08 10.75 -0.48
CA LEU A 15 -20.50 10.39 -1.83
C LEU A 15 -22.00 10.01 -1.91
N GLU A 16 -22.71 9.78 -0.81
CA GLU A 16 -24.17 9.60 -0.86
C GLU A 16 -24.90 10.85 -1.39
N ASP A 17 -24.30 12.04 -1.25
CA ASP A 17 -24.83 13.28 -1.80
C ASP A 17 -24.55 13.38 -3.31
N PRO A 18 -25.59 13.41 -4.18
CA PRO A 18 -25.41 13.55 -5.62
C PRO A 18 -24.87 14.92 -6.05
N ALA A 19 -24.91 15.94 -5.18
CA ALA A 19 -24.32 17.26 -5.46
C ALA A 19 -22.79 17.26 -5.35
N VAL A 20 -22.20 16.26 -4.66
CA VAL A 20 -20.75 16.09 -4.58
C VAL A 20 -20.22 15.58 -5.92
N VAL A 21 -19.24 16.28 -6.48
CA VAL A 21 -18.62 15.95 -7.77
C VAL A 21 -17.32 15.16 -7.64
N GLY A 22 -16.69 15.20 -6.46
CA GLY A 22 -15.45 14.52 -6.10
C GLY A 22 -15.08 14.82 -4.65
N VAL A 23 -14.14 14.07 -4.07
CA VAL A 23 -13.69 14.25 -2.68
C VAL A 23 -12.21 14.61 -2.67
N VAL A 24 -11.81 15.58 -1.84
CA VAL A 24 -10.41 15.88 -1.55
C VAL A 24 -10.14 15.60 -0.08
N VAL A 25 -9.09 14.82 0.20
CA VAL A 25 -8.62 14.47 1.54
C VAL A 25 -7.24 15.09 1.75
N THR A 26 -7.11 15.93 2.77
CA THR A 26 -5.79 16.40 3.23
C THR A 26 -5.20 15.38 4.20
N HIS A 27 -3.94 15.03 4.00
CA HIS A 27 -3.27 13.95 4.73
C HIS A 27 -1.79 14.26 4.96
N GLY A 28 -1.21 13.75 6.05
CA GLY A 28 0.23 13.79 6.29
C GLY A 28 0.98 12.95 5.26
N THR A 29 2.16 13.38 4.81
CA THR A 29 2.83 12.74 3.66
C THR A 29 3.42 11.37 3.99
N ASP A 30 3.75 11.09 5.27
CA ASP A 30 4.49 9.88 5.66
C ASP A 30 3.76 8.56 5.40
N SER A 31 2.44 8.52 5.58
CA SER A 31 1.61 7.32 5.36
C SER A 31 0.53 7.52 4.29
N MET A 32 0.66 8.56 3.48
CA MET A 32 -0.33 8.90 2.46
C MET A 32 -0.53 7.76 1.44
N GLU A 33 0.56 7.10 1.04
CA GLU A 33 0.53 5.99 0.09
C GLU A 33 -0.26 4.77 0.60
N GLU A 34 -0.25 4.55 1.92
CA GLU A 34 -0.95 3.45 2.59
C GLU A 34 -2.45 3.73 2.70
N THR A 35 -2.81 4.95 3.11
CA THR A 35 -4.20 5.40 3.13
C THR A 35 -4.79 5.39 1.72
N ALA A 36 -4.04 5.88 0.73
CA ALA A 36 -4.49 5.92 -0.66
C ALA A 36 -4.87 4.54 -1.20
N ILE A 37 -4.02 3.52 -1.01
CA ILE A 37 -4.32 2.17 -1.50
C ILE A 37 -5.47 1.50 -0.74
N ALA A 38 -5.63 1.81 0.56
CA ALA A 38 -6.79 1.33 1.33
C ALA A 38 -8.09 1.88 0.76
N VAL A 39 -8.16 3.20 0.53
CA VAL A 39 -9.34 3.84 -0.04
C VAL A 39 -9.59 3.35 -1.46
N ASP A 40 -8.53 3.23 -2.28
CA ASP A 40 -8.66 2.78 -3.68
C ASP A 40 -9.32 1.41 -3.78
N THR A 41 -8.95 0.51 -2.87
CA THR A 41 -9.44 -0.88 -2.88
C THR A 41 -10.92 -0.98 -2.52
N PHE A 42 -11.48 -0.03 -1.77
CA PHE A 42 -12.90 0.01 -1.41
C PHE A 42 -13.72 1.02 -2.21
N HIS A 43 -13.09 1.81 -3.09
CA HIS A 43 -13.77 2.89 -3.81
C HIS A 43 -14.59 2.37 -4.99
N THR A 44 -15.92 2.32 -4.83
CA THR A 44 -16.86 1.81 -5.84
C THR A 44 -17.51 2.90 -6.69
N ASP A 45 -17.31 4.18 -6.36
CA ASP A 45 -17.94 5.29 -7.06
C ASP A 45 -17.14 5.72 -8.31
N HIS A 46 -17.85 6.23 -9.31
CA HIS A 46 -17.23 6.76 -10.53
C HIS A 46 -16.55 8.13 -10.31
N ARG A 47 -16.94 8.88 -9.28
CA ARG A 47 -16.34 10.17 -8.93
C ARG A 47 -14.96 9.98 -8.30
N PRO A 48 -14.01 10.89 -8.54
CA PRO A 48 -12.66 10.77 -8.03
C PRO A 48 -12.58 11.05 -6.53
N VAL A 49 -11.64 10.38 -5.87
CA VAL A 49 -11.15 10.75 -4.55
C VAL A 49 -9.67 11.13 -4.70
N ILE A 50 -9.35 12.35 -4.29
CA ILE A 50 -8.00 12.90 -4.36
C ILE A 50 -7.43 12.99 -2.95
N ILE A 51 -6.24 12.46 -2.74
CA ILE A 51 -5.48 12.63 -1.50
C ILE A 51 -4.32 13.58 -1.77
N THR A 52 -4.13 14.54 -0.89
CA THR A 52 -3.07 15.56 -1.02
C THR A 52 -2.53 15.96 0.34
N GLY A 53 -1.45 16.73 0.36
CA GLY A 53 -0.80 17.18 1.60
C GLY A 53 0.21 18.29 1.35
N ALA A 54 1.17 18.43 2.26
CA ALA A 54 2.28 19.36 2.14
C ALA A 54 3.56 18.76 2.74
N GLN A 55 4.71 19.08 2.15
CA GLN A 55 6.02 18.76 2.73
C GLN A 55 6.48 19.82 3.73
N LYS A 56 6.08 21.08 3.52
CA LYS A 56 6.39 22.20 4.39
C LYS A 56 5.18 22.53 5.27
N PRO A 57 5.42 22.97 6.53
CA PRO A 57 4.33 23.41 7.40
C PRO A 57 3.66 24.68 6.86
N PHE A 58 2.43 24.94 7.31
CA PHE A 58 1.59 26.02 6.78
C PHE A 58 2.17 27.43 6.98
N ASP A 59 3.06 27.60 7.96
CA ASP A 59 3.71 28.86 8.32
C ASP A 59 5.09 29.03 7.66
N HIS A 60 5.52 28.08 6.83
CA HIS A 60 6.73 28.22 6.02
C HIS A 60 6.51 29.28 4.93
N SER A 61 7.53 30.12 4.68
CA SER A 61 7.46 31.20 3.68
C SER A 61 7.22 30.71 2.25
N GLU A 62 7.57 29.46 2.00
CA GLU A 62 7.42 28.76 0.72
C GLU A 62 6.55 27.51 0.88
N ALA A 63 5.47 27.58 1.67
CA ALA A 63 4.58 26.45 1.89
C ALA A 63 3.96 25.94 0.58
N ASP A 64 3.99 24.63 0.37
CA ASP A 64 3.50 23.95 -0.83
C ASP A 64 2.01 23.54 -0.73
N GLY A 65 1.49 23.41 0.50
CA GLY A 65 0.12 22.97 0.79
C GLY A 65 -1.00 23.71 0.03
N PRO A 66 -1.00 25.06 -0.05
CA PRO A 66 -2.03 25.78 -0.80
C PRO A 66 -2.06 25.43 -2.30
N GLY A 67 -0.89 25.24 -2.92
CA GLY A 67 -0.77 24.85 -4.33
C GLY A 67 -1.28 23.43 -4.56
N ASN A 68 -0.80 22.48 -3.75
CA ASN A 68 -1.24 21.09 -3.79
C ASN A 68 -2.76 20.95 -3.59
N LEU A 69 -3.33 21.68 -2.63
CA LEU A 69 -4.77 21.67 -2.35
C LEU A 69 -5.59 22.27 -3.50
N PHE A 70 -5.12 23.38 -4.09
CA PHE A 70 -5.77 23.97 -5.26
C PHE A 70 -5.83 22.97 -6.43
N GLU A 71 -4.70 22.36 -6.76
CA GLU A 71 -4.63 21.36 -7.83
C GLU A 71 -5.50 20.14 -7.54
N ALA A 72 -5.50 19.66 -6.31
CA ALA A 72 -6.37 18.55 -5.90
C ALA A 72 -7.86 18.87 -6.12
N CYS A 73 -8.30 20.08 -5.79
CA CYS A 73 -9.68 20.54 -6.03
C CYS A 73 -10.02 20.63 -7.53
N ILE A 74 -9.06 21.09 -8.36
CA ILE A 74 -9.22 21.13 -9.82
C ILE A 74 -9.41 19.71 -10.37
N ILE A 75 -8.51 18.77 -10.02
CA ILE A 75 -8.59 17.38 -10.48
C ILE A 75 -9.86 16.68 -9.96
N ALA A 76 -10.25 16.90 -8.70
CA ALA A 76 -11.47 16.33 -8.14
C ALA A 76 -12.75 16.79 -8.86
N SER A 77 -12.70 17.95 -9.52
CA SER A 77 -13.83 18.53 -10.27
C SER A 77 -13.79 18.19 -11.77
N ASP A 78 -12.70 17.58 -12.25
CA ASP A 78 -12.51 17.30 -13.67
C ASP A 78 -13.22 16.00 -14.09
N ALA A 79 -13.94 16.05 -15.22
CA ALA A 79 -14.66 14.89 -15.74
C ALA A 79 -13.72 13.76 -16.18
N SER A 80 -12.49 14.07 -16.58
CA SER A 80 -11.46 13.09 -16.98
C SER A 80 -10.94 12.26 -15.81
N ALA A 81 -11.07 12.73 -14.57
CA ALA A 81 -10.65 11.99 -13.38
C ALA A 81 -11.66 10.89 -12.95
N ARG A 82 -12.82 10.83 -13.60
CA ARG A 82 -13.86 9.83 -13.31
C ARG A 82 -13.43 8.43 -13.73
N ASN A 83 -13.83 7.43 -12.96
CA ASN A 83 -13.53 6.00 -13.17
C ASN A 83 -12.04 5.64 -13.13
N ILE A 84 -11.17 6.53 -12.65
CA ILE A 84 -9.74 6.21 -12.45
C ILE A 84 -9.51 5.54 -11.09
N GLY A 85 -10.27 5.93 -10.07
CA GLY A 85 -10.13 5.45 -8.69
C GLY A 85 -9.64 6.55 -7.76
N VAL A 86 -8.74 6.21 -6.85
CA VAL A 86 -8.10 7.18 -5.95
C VAL A 86 -6.80 7.67 -6.56
N LEU A 87 -6.58 8.98 -6.50
CA LEU A 87 -5.39 9.65 -6.98
C LEU A 87 -4.69 10.39 -5.84
N VAL A 88 -3.36 10.45 -5.88
CA VAL A 88 -2.54 11.37 -5.09
C VAL A 88 -2.17 12.55 -5.99
N VAL A 89 -2.51 13.76 -5.56
CA VAL A 89 -2.11 15.00 -6.23
C VAL A 89 -1.12 15.73 -5.34
N PHE A 90 0.13 15.82 -5.78
CA PHE A 90 1.22 16.35 -4.97
C PHE A 90 2.36 16.86 -5.87
N GLY A 91 2.86 18.08 -5.62
CA GLY A 91 4.03 18.62 -6.34
C GLY A 91 3.82 18.64 -7.85
N HIS A 92 2.65 19.08 -8.31
CA HIS A 92 2.22 19.10 -9.73
C HIS A 92 2.04 17.72 -10.40
N ALA A 93 2.23 16.61 -9.68
CA ALA A 93 2.00 15.27 -10.19
C ALA A 93 0.60 14.77 -9.84
N VAL A 94 -0.02 14.02 -10.76
CA VAL A 94 -1.24 13.26 -10.55
C VAL A 94 -0.89 11.77 -10.64
N ILE A 95 -0.96 11.05 -9.52
CA ILE A 95 -0.42 9.70 -9.39
C ILE A 95 -1.54 8.75 -8.95
N PRO A 96 -1.79 7.63 -9.65
CA PRO A 96 -2.70 6.61 -9.15
C PRO A 96 -2.29 6.09 -7.77
N ALA A 97 -3.25 5.82 -6.90
CA ALA A 97 -2.96 5.27 -5.56
C ALA A 97 -2.14 3.98 -5.64
N ARG A 98 -2.43 3.09 -6.60
CA ARG A 98 -1.68 1.83 -6.79
C ARG A 98 -0.26 2.11 -7.28
N GLY A 99 0.72 1.73 -6.46
CA GLY A 99 2.14 1.93 -6.77
C GLY A 99 2.67 3.31 -6.38
N CYS A 100 1.82 4.22 -5.87
CA CYS A 100 2.26 5.50 -5.31
C CYS A 100 3.24 5.27 -4.15
N THR A 101 4.31 6.06 -4.11
CA THR A 101 5.26 6.02 -2.99
C THR A 101 5.86 7.39 -2.70
N LYS A 102 6.09 7.69 -1.42
CA LYS A 102 6.94 8.79 -0.97
C LYS A 102 8.40 8.37 -1.11
N TRP A 103 9.08 8.90 -2.12
CA TRP A 103 10.45 8.52 -2.46
C TRP A 103 11.51 9.51 -1.98
N HIS A 104 11.10 10.67 -1.46
CA HIS A 104 11.99 11.68 -0.92
C HIS A 104 11.48 12.22 0.43
N THR A 105 12.41 12.49 1.35
CA THR A 105 12.09 12.93 2.72
C THR A 105 11.72 14.41 2.82
N SER A 106 12.33 15.29 2.01
CA SER A 106 12.10 16.76 2.06
C SER A 106 11.76 17.48 0.75
N ASP A 107 12.09 16.94 -0.43
CA ASP A 107 11.80 17.53 -1.74
C ASP A 107 10.28 17.75 -1.93
N GLU A 108 9.89 18.79 -2.68
CA GLU A 108 8.50 19.08 -3.04
C GLU A 108 7.97 18.10 -4.10
N LEU A 109 8.86 17.47 -4.88
CA LEU A 109 8.54 16.36 -5.77
C LEU A 109 8.66 15.01 -5.03
N ALA A 110 8.13 14.93 -3.80
CA ALA A 110 8.34 13.80 -2.88
C ALA A 110 7.63 12.49 -3.25
N PHE A 111 6.67 12.50 -4.17
CA PHE A 111 5.91 11.33 -4.56
C PHE A 111 6.23 10.86 -5.98
N ALA A 112 6.27 9.55 -6.17
CA ALA A 112 6.48 8.89 -7.46
C ALA A 112 5.60 7.64 -7.55
N THR A 113 5.65 6.94 -8.68
CA THR A 113 5.05 5.61 -8.84
C THR A 113 6.12 4.55 -9.07
N ASN A 114 5.94 3.39 -8.43
CA ASN A 114 6.64 2.16 -8.76
C ASN A 114 5.83 1.27 -9.72
N GLY A 115 4.56 1.58 -9.94
CA GLY A 115 3.68 0.87 -10.86
C GLY A 115 4.04 1.10 -12.33
N PRO A 116 3.46 0.31 -13.24
CA PRO A 116 3.51 0.61 -14.67
C PRO A 116 2.78 1.93 -14.96
N GLU A 117 2.95 2.46 -16.17
CA GLU A 117 2.32 3.71 -16.61
C GLU A 117 0.78 3.67 -16.46
N GLU A 118 0.18 2.53 -16.81
CA GLU A 118 -1.24 2.25 -16.61
C GLU A 118 -1.39 1.05 -15.66
N PRO A 119 -1.45 1.29 -14.33
CA PRO A 119 -1.67 0.20 -13.38
C PRO A 119 -3.07 -0.37 -13.53
N GLU A 120 -3.16 -1.70 -13.65
CA GLU A 120 -4.44 -2.39 -13.58
C GLU A 120 -5.06 -2.15 -12.20
N ARG A 121 -6.28 -1.60 -12.20
CA ARG A 121 -7.09 -1.43 -11.00
C ARG A 121 -8.09 -2.58 -10.94
N PRO A 122 -7.96 -3.51 -9.97
CA PRO A 122 -8.95 -4.56 -9.78
C PRO A 122 -10.33 -3.98 -9.47
N ASP A 123 -11.37 -4.80 -9.67
CA ASP A 123 -12.71 -4.44 -9.22
C ASP A 123 -12.69 -4.08 -7.73
N PRO A 124 -13.29 -2.95 -7.33
CA PRO A 124 -13.30 -2.53 -5.95
C PRO A 124 -14.07 -3.53 -5.09
N LEU A 125 -13.55 -3.76 -3.88
CA LEU A 125 -14.18 -4.65 -2.90
C LEU A 125 -15.27 -3.92 -2.13
N LYS A 126 -16.20 -4.70 -1.57
CA LYS A 126 -17.17 -4.18 -0.61
C LYS A 126 -16.43 -3.61 0.61
N LEU A 127 -16.80 -2.40 1.01
CA LEU A 127 -16.27 -1.74 2.20
C LEU A 127 -16.33 -2.67 3.42
N THR A 128 -15.16 -2.93 4.00
CA THR A 128 -14.95 -3.87 5.11
C THR A 128 -13.99 -3.25 6.12
N GLN A 129 -14.28 -3.43 7.41
CA GLN A 129 -13.45 -2.88 8.49
C GLN A 129 -12.11 -3.64 8.59
N LEU A 130 -11.02 -2.91 8.72
CA LEU A 130 -9.66 -3.43 8.85
C LEU A 130 -9.13 -3.37 10.30
N GLY A 131 -9.85 -2.71 11.20
CA GLY A 131 -9.42 -2.38 12.57
C GLY A 131 -8.84 -3.56 13.36
N GLU A 132 -9.46 -4.73 13.21
CA GLU A 132 -9.09 -5.98 13.90
C GLU A 132 -7.99 -6.78 13.18
N THR A 133 -7.56 -6.33 12.00
CA THR A 133 -6.54 -7.04 11.21
C THR A 133 -5.13 -6.68 11.64
N SER A 134 -4.32 -7.69 11.95
CA SER A 134 -2.90 -7.54 12.31
C SER A 134 -1.99 -8.11 11.22
N VAL A 135 -1.22 -7.23 10.58
CA VAL A 135 -0.19 -7.58 9.59
C VAL A 135 1.11 -6.88 9.95
N GLU A 136 2.17 -7.67 10.08
CA GLU A 136 3.50 -7.18 10.45
C GLU A 136 4.43 -7.04 9.23
N VAL A 137 5.27 -6.00 9.25
CA VAL A 137 6.33 -5.78 8.25
C VAL A 137 7.66 -6.15 8.89
N ILE A 138 8.39 -7.07 8.26
CA ILE A 138 9.64 -7.62 8.78
C ILE A 138 10.75 -7.43 7.74
N SER A 139 11.80 -6.71 8.10
CA SER A 139 12.92 -6.48 7.18
C SER A 139 13.91 -7.64 7.16
N ALA A 140 14.33 -8.05 5.96
CA ALA A 140 15.43 -8.98 5.76
C ALA A 140 16.75 -8.23 5.54
N TYR A 141 17.82 -8.80 6.06
CA TYR A 141 19.19 -8.29 5.93
C TYR A 141 20.19 -9.45 6.06
N PRO A 142 21.47 -9.27 5.67
CA PRO A 142 22.48 -10.30 5.88
C PRO A 142 22.58 -10.70 7.35
N GLY A 143 22.36 -11.98 7.64
CA GLY A 143 22.34 -12.49 9.02
C GLY A 143 20.98 -12.38 9.73
N ALA A 144 19.92 -11.90 9.08
CA ALA A 144 18.58 -11.91 9.65
C ALA A 144 18.15 -13.36 9.98
N THR A 145 17.73 -13.56 11.23
CA THR A 145 17.26 -14.85 11.75
C THR A 145 15.75 -14.97 11.65
N GLY A 146 15.18 -16.07 12.15
CA GLY A 146 13.73 -16.23 12.29
C GLY A 146 13.09 -15.46 13.45
N ALA A 147 13.87 -14.82 14.32
CA ALA A 147 13.38 -14.31 15.60
C ALA A 147 12.25 -13.28 15.47
N ALA A 148 12.35 -12.35 14.51
CA ALA A 148 11.30 -11.36 14.27
C ALA A 148 10.01 -12.00 13.74
N VAL A 149 10.14 -13.03 12.89
CA VAL A 149 9.00 -13.81 12.38
C VAL A 149 8.31 -14.55 13.52
N GLU A 150 9.07 -15.25 14.35
CA GLU A 150 8.55 -16.01 15.49
C GLU A 150 7.89 -15.09 16.52
N ALA A 151 8.47 -13.91 16.78
CA ALA A 151 7.90 -12.91 17.67
C ALA A 151 6.57 -12.34 17.14
N ALA A 152 6.50 -12.02 15.84
CA ALA A 152 5.26 -11.54 15.21
C ALA A 152 4.13 -12.58 15.30
N LEU A 153 4.45 -13.85 15.02
CA LEU A 153 3.49 -14.95 15.14
C LEU A 153 3.04 -15.15 16.59
N ALA A 154 3.96 -15.09 17.56
CA ALA A 154 3.64 -15.19 18.98
C ALA A 154 2.75 -14.03 19.47
N ALA A 155 2.86 -12.86 18.85
CA ALA A 155 2.00 -11.70 19.09
C ALA A 155 0.63 -11.80 18.41
N GLY A 156 0.38 -12.83 17.60
CA GLY A 156 -0.91 -13.05 16.92
C GLY A 156 -1.04 -12.40 15.54
N ALA A 157 0.08 -12.08 14.87
CA ALA A 157 0.04 -11.57 13.51
C ALA A 157 -0.74 -12.52 12.58
N GLN A 158 -1.72 -11.98 11.86
CA GLN A 158 -2.58 -12.71 10.92
C GLN A 158 -1.99 -12.76 9.51
N GLY A 159 -0.96 -11.96 9.23
CA GLY A 159 -0.20 -11.97 7.97
C GLY A 159 1.16 -11.32 8.13
N LEU A 160 2.08 -11.66 7.25
CA LEU A 160 3.45 -11.12 7.26
C LEU A 160 3.80 -10.50 5.91
N VAL A 161 4.36 -9.31 5.93
CA VAL A 161 5.05 -8.69 4.78
C VAL A 161 6.54 -8.69 5.06
N VAL A 162 7.33 -9.21 4.13
CA VAL A 162 8.79 -9.29 4.29
C VAL A 162 9.46 -8.32 3.33
N GLU A 163 10.17 -7.33 3.85
CA GLU A 163 11.05 -6.47 3.05
C GLU A 163 12.34 -7.23 2.75
N ALA A 164 12.30 -8.04 1.70
CA ALA A 164 13.40 -8.89 1.34
C ALA A 164 14.54 -8.11 0.67
N MET A 165 15.68 -8.78 0.46
CA MET A 165 16.83 -8.22 -0.22
C MET A 165 16.75 -8.47 -1.73
N GLY A 166 17.24 -7.53 -2.54
CA GLY A 166 17.35 -7.71 -3.99
C GLY A 166 15.99 -7.96 -4.64
N SER A 167 15.86 -9.05 -5.40
CA SER A 167 14.63 -9.45 -6.10
C SER A 167 13.66 -10.29 -5.27
N GLY A 168 13.68 -10.17 -3.94
CA GLY A 168 12.78 -10.92 -3.05
C GLY A 168 13.45 -12.06 -2.26
N ASN A 169 14.76 -11.98 -1.98
CA ASN A 169 15.51 -13.05 -1.33
C ASN A 169 15.70 -12.81 0.18
N VAL A 170 15.68 -13.89 0.95
CA VAL A 170 15.95 -13.90 2.40
C VAL A 170 17.07 -14.89 2.74
N GLY A 171 17.64 -14.78 3.94
CA GLY A 171 18.57 -15.78 4.45
C GLY A 171 17.86 -17.10 4.80
N SER A 172 18.59 -18.21 4.82
CA SER A 172 18.03 -19.54 5.09
C SER A 172 17.32 -19.65 6.45
N ALA A 173 17.87 -19.02 7.49
CA ALA A 173 17.27 -19.03 8.83
C ALA A 173 15.90 -18.34 8.87
N MET A 174 15.79 -17.14 8.29
CA MET A 174 14.52 -16.44 8.13
C MET A 174 13.57 -17.20 7.19
N GLY A 175 14.08 -17.72 6.07
CA GLY A 175 13.30 -18.53 5.13
C GLY A 175 12.67 -19.77 5.79
N ALA A 176 13.40 -20.45 6.69
CA ALA A 176 12.84 -21.55 7.47
C ALA A 176 11.71 -21.10 8.41
N ALA A 177 11.82 -19.93 9.04
CA ALA A 177 10.77 -19.39 9.91
C ALA A 177 9.52 -18.98 9.13
N LEU A 178 9.70 -18.30 7.99
CA LEU A 178 8.61 -17.96 7.06
C LEU A 178 7.94 -19.21 6.50
N GLY A 179 8.72 -20.25 6.20
CA GLY A 179 8.19 -21.54 5.78
C GLY A 179 7.25 -22.14 6.84
N LYS A 180 7.61 -22.07 8.13
CA LYS A 180 6.73 -22.52 9.22
C LYS A 180 5.46 -21.67 9.33
N ALA A 181 5.57 -20.35 9.12
CA ALA A 181 4.43 -19.44 9.11
C ALA A 181 3.40 -19.85 8.03
N LEU A 182 3.89 -20.07 6.80
CA LEU A 182 3.08 -20.57 5.68
C LEU A 182 2.47 -21.94 5.98
N ASP A 183 3.26 -22.88 6.51
CA ASP A 183 2.78 -24.22 6.88
C ASP A 183 1.67 -24.15 7.96
N SER A 184 1.63 -23.08 8.78
CA SER A 184 0.58 -22.81 9.77
C SER A 184 -0.63 -22.02 9.23
N GLY A 185 -0.63 -21.69 7.94
CA GLY A 185 -1.72 -20.97 7.27
C GLY A 185 -1.64 -19.45 7.36
N VAL A 186 -0.55 -18.88 7.89
CA VAL A 186 -0.35 -17.43 7.91
C VAL A 186 0.16 -16.96 6.55
N PRO A 187 -0.58 -16.10 5.81
CA PRO A 187 -0.15 -15.61 4.51
C PRO A 187 1.12 -14.75 4.63
N VAL A 188 2.06 -14.98 3.71
CA VAL A 188 3.32 -14.24 3.63
C VAL A 188 3.42 -13.56 2.28
N VAL A 189 3.60 -12.24 2.28
CA VAL A 189 3.90 -11.44 1.10
C VAL A 189 5.37 -11.03 1.12
N ILE A 190 6.06 -11.26 0.01
CA ILE A 190 7.47 -10.88 -0.18
C ILE A 190 7.50 -9.60 -1.00
N THR A 191 7.95 -8.51 -0.38
CA THR A 191 8.34 -7.28 -1.07
C THR A 191 9.85 -7.12 -1.06
N THR A 192 10.36 -5.95 -1.39
CA THR A 192 11.80 -5.67 -1.38
C THR A 192 12.11 -4.30 -0.79
N ARG A 193 13.24 -4.21 -0.11
CA ARG A 193 13.83 -2.92 0.30
C ARG A 193 14.43 -2.14 -0.88
N VAL A 194 14.52 -2.76 -2.07
CA VAL A 194 15.02 -2.08 -3.27
C VAL A 194 13.95 -1.09 -3.74
N PRO A 195 14.28 0.21 -3.89
CA PRO A 195 13.26 1.23 -4.17
C PRO A 195 12.37 0.94 -5.38
N ARG A 196 12.93 0.38 -6.46
CA ARG A 196 12.22 0.10 -7.72
C ARG A 196 12.45 -1.32 -8.23
N GLY A 197 11.51 -1.82 -9.02
CA GLY A 197 11.55 -3.16 -9.62
C GLY A 197 10.50 -4.12 -9.07
N ASP A 198 10.23 -5.16 -9.84
CA ASP A 198 9.17 -6.13 -9.61
C ASP A 198 9.63 -7.31 -8.74
N VAL A 199 8.74 -7.82 -7.88
CA VAL A 199 8.98 -9.00 -7.05
C VAL A 199 8.00 -10.11 -7.43
N ALA A 200 8.50 -11.08 -8.21
CA ALA A 200 7.72 -12.23 -8.71
C ALA A 200 8.15 -13.58 -8.11
N GLY A 201 9.12 -13.61 -7.19
CA GLY A 201 9.58 -14.86 -6.57
C GLY A 201 10.40 -15.79 -7.49
N ALA A 202 11.17 -15.24 -8.44
CA ALA A 202 11.77 -16.01 -9.53
C ALA A 202 13.06 -16.81 -9.18
N TYR A 203 13.75 -16.53 -8.07
CA TYR A 203 15.06 -17.13 -7.76
C TYR A 203 15.01 -18.24 -6.70
N GLY A 204 15.58 -19.42 -6.99
CA GLY A 204 15.58 -20.59 -6.10
C GLY A 204 16.70 -20.67 -5.04
N GLY A 205 16.52 -21.56 -4.06
CA GLY A 205 17.45 -21.83 -2.95
C GLY A 205 16.73 -21.83 -1.59
N ALA A 206 17.33 -22.36 -0.51
CA ALA A 206 16.66 -22.52 0.79
C ALA A 206 16.09 -21.23 1.43
N GLY A 207 16.50 -20.05 0.96
CA GLY A 207 15.88 -18.74 1.27
C GLY A 207 15.60 -17.88 0.01
N GLY A 208 15.68 -18.49 -1.17
CA GLY A 208 15.35 -17.83 -2.44
C GLY A 208 13.85 -17.65 -2.58
N GLY A 209 13.43 -16.56 -3.22
CA GLY A 209 12.02 -16.23 -3.44
C GLY A 209 11.19 -17.37 -4.04
N ALA A 210 11.78 -18.22 -4.90
CA ALA A 210 11.08 -19.34 -5.54
C ALA A 210 10.75 -20.48 -4.58
N THR A 211 11.59 -20.73 -3.57
CA THR A 211 11.31 -21.76 -2.56
C THR A 211 10.19 -21.34 -1.63
N LEU A 212 10.14 -20.06 -1.25
CA LEU A 212 9.01 -19.51 -0.50
C LEU A 212 7.74 -19.43 -1.37
N ALA A 213 7.86 -19.05 -2.64
CA ALA A 213 6.74 -19.05 -3.58
C ALA A 213 6.16 -20.46 -3.78
N ALA A 214 7.00 -21.50 -3.88
CA ALA A 214 6.55 -22.89 -3.93
C ALA A 214 5.81 -23.34 -2.65
N LYS A 215 6.01 -22.66 -1.53
CA LYS A 215 5.26 -22.84 -0.28
C LYS A 215 4.03 -21.92 -0.16
N GLY A 216 3.74 -21.12 -1.18
CA GLY A 216 2.58 -20.22 -1.21
C GLY A 216 2.86 -18.78 -0.77
N ALA A 217 4.12 -18.37 -0.59
CA ALA A 217 4.43 -16.96 -0.44
C ALA A 217 4.11 -16.18 -1.73
N ILE A 218 3.62 -14.96 -1.59
CA ILE A 218 3.15 -14.14 -2.71
C ILE A 218 4.13 -12.99 -2.93
N GLY A 219 4.59 -12.81 -4.16
CA GLY A 219 5.40 -11.63 -4.51
C GLY A 219 4.53 -10.38 -4.58
N SER A 220 5.00 -9.25 -4.03
CA SER A 220 4.24 -8.01 -3.99
C SER A 220 4.27 -7.21 -5.30
N ARG A 221 4.79 -7.81 -6.38
CA ARG A 221 5.02 -7.12 -7.66
C ARG A 221 5.78 -5.80 -7.48
N TYR A 222 5.18 -4.68 -7.86
CA TYR A 222 5.74 -3.34 -7.73
C TYR A 222 5.38 -2.64 -6.40
N PHE A 223 4.51 -3.22 -5.59
CA PHE A 223 4.15 -2.66 -4.28
C PHE A 223 5.32 -2.76 -3.30
N ARG A 224 5.44 -1.75 -2.43
CA ARG A 224 6.40 -1.70 -1.32
C ARG A 224 5.71 -2.01 0.00
N ALA A 225 6.49 -2.05 1.08
CA ALA A 225 6.05 -2.57 2.37
C ALA A 225 4.75 -1.94 2.87
N GLY A 226 4.64 -0.61 2.82
CA GLY A 226 3.45 0.12 3.22
C GLY A 226 2.20 -0.36 2.50
N GLN A 227 2.19 -0.24 1.16
CA GLN A 227 1.03 -0.68 0.36
C GLN A 227 0.78 -2.20 0.45
N SER A 228 1.84 -3.02 0.49
CA SER A 228 1.70 -4.48 0.60
C SER A 228 1.06 -4.91 1.91
N ARG A 229 1.38 -4.21 3.01
CA ARG A 229 0.79 -4.45 4.33
C ARG A 229 -0.69 -4.15 4.32
N VAL A 230 -1.09 -3.03 3.72
CA VAL A 230 -2.49 -2.63 3.58
C VAL A 230 -3.26 -3.64 2.73
N LEU A 231 -2.75 -4.00 1.55
CA LEU A 231 -3.40 -4.95 0.65
C LEU A 231 -3.54 -6.35 1.30
N LEU A 232 -2.52 -6.81 2.02
CA LEU A 232 -2.62 -8.07 2.77
C LEU A 232 -3.66 -7.98 3.89
N ALA A 233 -3.74 -6.85 4.59
CA ALA A 233 -4.78 -6.65 5.62
C ALA A 233 -6.19 -6.64 5.01
N VAL A 234 -6.36 -6.03 3.84
CA VAL A 234 -7.63 -6.07 3.08
C VAL A 234 -7.97 -7.49 2.67
N ALA A 235 -7.01 -8.26 2.12
CA ALA A 235 -7.24 -9.65 1.74
C ALA A 235 -7.73 -10.49 2.93
N ILE A 236 -7.08 -10.37 4.08
CA ILE A 236 -7.46 -11.08 5.32
C ILE A 236 -8.86 -10.67 5.78
N ALA A 237 -9.13 -9.37 5.88
CA ALA A 237 -10.42 -8.86 6.38
C ALA A 237 -11.60 -9.24 5.47
N THR A 238 -11.36 -9.31 4.16
CA THR A 238 -12.40 -9.62 3.15
C THR A 238 -12.49 -11.10 2.80
N GLY A 239 -11.57 -11.92 3.31
CA GLY A 239 -11.47 -13.34 2.95
C GLY A 239 -11.02 -13.59 1.50
N GLN A 240 -10.47 -12.58 0.82
CA GLN A 240 -9.91 -12.73 -0.53
C GLN A 240 -8.54 -13.39 -0.49
N HIS A 241 -8.19 -14.14 -1.53
CA HIS A 241 -6.83 -14.64 -1.67
C HIS A 241 -5.87 -13.46 -1.95
N PRO A 242 -4.76 -13.27 -1.21
CA PRO A 242 -3.97 -12.04 -1.33
C PRO A 242 -3.46 -11.77 -2.75
N ALA A 243 -3.13 -12.81 -3.52
CA ALA A 243 -2.67 -12.67 -4.91
C ALA A 243 -3.68 -12.00 -5.87
N THR A 244 -4.95 -11.85 -5.48
CA THR A 244 -5.96 -11.12 -6.28
C THR A 244 -5.83 -9.60 -6.15
N LEU A 245 -5.08 -9.12 -5.16
CA LEU A 245 -4.92 -7.69 -4.87
C LEU A 245 -3.57 -7.11 -5.30
N PHE A 246 -2.60 -7.96 -5.65
CA PHE A 246 -1.28 -7.58 -6.15
C PHE A 246 -1.24 -7.67 -7.67
#